data_AF-A6GKT1-F1
#
_entry.id   AF-A6GKT1-F1
#
_cell.length_a   1.000
_cell.length_b   1.000
_cell.length_c   1.000
_cell.angle_alpha   90.00
_cell.angle_beta   90.00
_cell.angle_gamma   90.00
#
_symmetry.space_group_name_H-M   'P 1'
#
loop_
_entity.id
_entity.type
_entity.pdbx_description
1 polymer ?
#
loop_
_entity_poly.entity_id
_entity_poly.type
_entity_poly.pdbx_seq_one_letter_code
_entity_poly.pdbx_strand_id
1 'polypeptide(L)'
;MSEAMAIVSVGVCSPVGLDAAQTEVALRAGIARKLESSILDARGEPIRVGHLRERHLPALREPAWTRSLSALEQRLVRLGGRALAEALAPLPPQALPPLTLAGPPAAERGVPVSGADDRDGALLAALAAQAGVSLGARELCPGGGASWFAALERARASLHDPRGDGLAVAGGLDSFVDPARLAALEAAERLLTTGPQDAHTPGEAAAFLVLATAPACRRFQLTPLAWIAALRQELRAPGDRGALARACA
;
A
#
# COMPACT_ATOMS: atom_id res chain seq x y z
N MET A 1 29.15 -1.76 5.76
CA MET A 1 28.12 -0.71 5.67
C MET A 1 27.04 -1.24 4.74
N SER A 2 25.75 -1.11 5.07
CA SER A 2 24.68 -1.49 4.13
C SER A 2 24.74 -0.52 2.95
N GLU A 3 24.70 -1.02 1.72
CA GLU A 3 24.67 -0.18 0.52
C GLU A 3 23.37 0.65 0.52
N ALA A 4 23.48 1.93 0.15
CA ALA A 4 22.32 2.80 0.04
C ALA A 4 21.46 2.40 -1.16
N MET A 5 20.14 2.44 -1.00
CA MET A 5 19.20 2.14 -2.10
C MET A 5 18.74 3.44 -2.76
N ALA A 6 18.80 3.51 -4.08
CA ALA A 6 18.23 4.64 -4.81
C ALA A 6 16.72 4.45 -4.96
N ILE A 7 15.95 5.51 -4.71
CA ILE A 7 14.57 5.62 -5.19
C ILE A 7 14.64 6.27 -6.56
N VAL A 8 14.20 5.55 -7.60
CA VAL A 8 14.31 6.01 -9.00
C VAL A 8 12.97 6.41 -9.61
N SER A 9 11.87 5.93 -9.02
CA SER A 9 10.52 6.28 -9.44
C SER A 9 9.54 6.08 -8.27
N VAL A 10 8.47 6.85 -8.29
CA VAL A 10 7.38 6.79 -7.32
C VAL A 10 6.06 6.81 -8.08
N GLY A 11 5.09 6.07 -7.60
CA GLY A 11 3.70 6.23 -8.05
C GLY A 11 2.75 6.27 -6.87
N VAL A 12 1.73 7.12 -6.96
CA VAL A 12 0.79 7.38 -5.87
C VAL A 12 -0.63 7.52 -6.40
N CYS A 13 -1.60 6.95 -5.69
CA CYS A 13 -3.00 7.19 -5.91
C CYS A 13 -3.69 7.40 -4.56
N SER A 14 -4.23 8.60 -4.36
CA SER A 14 -4.82 9.03 -3.09
C SER A 14 -5.95 10.04 -3.32
N PRO A 15 -6.76 10.35 -2.30
CA PRO A 15 -7.80 11.38 -2.39
C PRO A 15 -7.29 12.74 -2.86
N VAL A 16 -6.08 13.11 -2.44
CA VAL A 16 -5.48 14.43 -2.71
C VAL A 16 -4.75 14.50 -4.05
N GLY A 17 -4.42 13.37 -4.67
CA GLY A 17 -3.78 13.31 -5.98
C GLY A 17 -3.81 11.91 -6.58
N LEU A 18 -4.03 11.82 -7.88
CA LEU A 18 -4.16 10.54 -8.60
C LEU A 18 -2.86 10.08 -9.27
N ASP A 19 -1.79 10.84 -9.05
CA ASP A 19 -0.41 10.58 -9.42
C ASP A 19 0.51 11.27 -8.39
N ALA A 20 1.81 11.00 -8.45
CA ALA A 20 2.81 11.54 -7.54
C ALA A 20 2.91 13.07 -7.65
N ALA A 21 2.82 13.64 -8.85
CA ALA A 21 2.93 15.09 -9.07
C ALA A 21 1.74 15.85 -8.47
N GLN A 22 0.51 15.38 -8.69
CA GLN A 22 -0.70 15.92 -8.09
C GLN A 22 -0.65 15.81 -6.56
N THR A 23 -0.21 14.65 -6.07
CA THR A 23 -0.10 14.42 -4.62
C THR A 23 0.92 15.37 -4.00
N GLU A 24 2.09 15.55 -4.61
CA GLU A 24 3.12 16.48 -4.14
C GLU A 24 2.61 17.92 -4.06
N VAL A 25 1.99 18.42 -5.14
CA VAL A 25 1.43 19.78 -5.19
C VAL A 25 0.35 19.96 -4.12
N ALA A 26 -0.55 18.98 -3.97
CA ALA A 26 -1.61 19.04 -2.99
C ALA A 26 -1.08 19.06 -1.54
N LEU A 27 -0.05 18.23 -1.25
CA LEU A 27 0.59 18.22 0.06
C LEU A 27 1.30 19.54 0.36
N ARG A 28 2.03 20.11 -0.60
CA ARG A 28 2.69 21.43 -0.45
C ARG A 28 1.70 22.56 -0.24
N ALA A 29 0.52 22.47 -0.86
CA ALA A 29 -0.57 23.42 -0.69
C ALA A 29 -1.38 23.20 0.60
N GLY A 30 -1.05 22.19 1.42
CA GLY A 30 -1.79 21.87 2.64
C GLY A 30 -3.21 21.36 2.39
N ILE A 31 -3.47 20.78 1.20
CA ILE A 31 -4.79 20.28 0.84
C ILE A 31 -5.10 19.01 1.61
N ALA A 32 -6.12 19.06 2.45
CA ALA A 32 -6.73 17.88 3.05
C ALA A 32 -8.04 17.55 2.33
N ARG A 33 -8.24 16.28 1.96
CA ARG A 33 -9.47 15.83 1.30
C ARG A 33 -10.11 14.67 2.05
N LYS A 34 -11.10 15.02 2.87
CA LYS A 34 -11.99 14.09 3.57
C LYS A 34 -13.41 14.33 3.08
N LEU A 35 -14.12 13.26 2.76
CA LEU A 35 -15.47 13.32 2.24
C LEU A 35 -16.36 12.40 3.07
N GLU A 36 -17.64 12.73 3.16
CA GLU A 36 -18.65 11.81 3.68
C GLU A 36 -18.71 10.58 2.77
N SER A 37 -18.61 9.41 3.40
CA SER A 37 -18.79 8.12 2.73
C SER A 37 -20.27 7.74 2.70
N SER A 38 -20.61 6.71 1.94
CA SER A 38 -21.94 6.08 2.00
C SER A 38 -22.12 5.16 3.21
N ILE A 39 -21.12 5.04 4.07
CA ILE A 39 -21.12 4.16 5.25
C ILE A 39 -21.49 5.03 6.45
N LEU A 40 -22.47 4.56 7.22
CA LEU A 40 -23.02 5.26 8.36
C LEU A 40 -22.38 4.76 9.66
N ASP A 41 -22.25 5.66 10.64
CA ASP A 41 -21.86 5.35 12.01
C ASP A 41 -23.04 4.73 12.79
N ALA A 42 -22.82 4.32 14.04
CA ALA A 42 -23.84 3.72 14.89
C ALA A 42 -25.04 4.65 15.20
N ARG A 43 -24.92 5.96 14.91
CA ARG A 43 -26.00 6.96 15.04
C ARG A 43 -26.69 7.25 13.70
N GLY A 44 -26.27 6.60 12.62
CA GLY A 44 -26.83 6.81 11.28
C GLY A 44 -26.21 7.99 10.52
N GLU A 45 -25.09 8.55 11.00
CA GLU A 45 -24.41 9.68 10.36
C GLU A 45 -23.32 9.21 9.39
N PRO A 46 -23.17 9.84 8.21
CA PRO A 46 -22.09 9.49 7.27
C PRO A 46 -20.69 9.63 7.87
N ILE A 47 -19.91 8.55 7.82
CA ILE A 47 -18.52 8.56 8.30
C ILE A 47 -17.66 9.34 7.32
N ARG A 48 -16.85 10.27 7.84
CA ARG A 48 -15.88 11.04 7.05
C ARG A 48 -14.61 10.23 6.82
N VAL A 49 -14.32 9.95 5.55
CA VAL A 49 -13.17 9.15 5.12
C VAL A 49 -12.38 9.94 4.06
N GLY A 50 -11.05 9.93 4.16
CA GLY A 50 -10.20 10.35 3.06
C GLY A 50 -10.24 9.32 1.94
N HIS A 51 -11.21 9.42 1.03
CA HIS A 51 -11.42 8.44 -0.05
C HIS A 51 -11.67 9.08 -1.41
N LEU A 52 -11.40 8.31 -2.47
CA LEU A 52 -11.78 8.61 -3.83
C LEU A 52 -13.23 8.21 -4.08
N ARG A 53 -13.99 9.10 -4.72
CA ARG A 53 -15.30 8.74 -5.26
C ARG A 53 -15.14 7.72 -6.38
N GLU A 54 -16.15 6.87 -6.52
CA GLU A 54 -16.17 5.74 -7.46
C GLU A 54 -15.80 6.13 -8.90
N ARG A 55 -16.29 7.28 -9.38
CA ARG A 55 -15.97 7.83 -10.71
C ARG A 55 -14.49 8.13 -10.96
N HIS A 56 -13.67 8.25 -9.92
CA HIS A 56 -12.23 8.52 -10.04
C HIS A 56 -11.39 7.23 -10.02
N LEU A 57 -12.00 6.10 -9.68
CA LEU A 57 -11.34 4.80 -9.71
C LEU A 57 -11.53 4.17 -11.10
N PRO A 58 -10.44 3.72 -11.76
CA PRO A 58 -10.54 3.05 -13.06
C PRO A 58 -11.37 1.77 -12.93
N ALA A 59 -12.10 1.35 -13.96
CA ALA A 59 -12.75 0.05 -13.94
C ALA A 59 -11.71 -1.08 -13.73
N LEU A 60 -12.14 -2.21 -13.16
CA LEU A 60 -11.32 -3.42 -13.17
C LEU A 60 -11.09 -3.84 -14.62
N ARG A 61 -9.83 -4.06 -14.99
CA ARG A 61 -9.45 -4.44 -16.35
C ARG A 61 -9.97 -5.82 -16.73
N GLU A 62 -9.99 -6.74 -15.78
CA GLU A 62 -10.40 -8.13 -15.99
C GLU A 62 -11.66 -8.44 -15.17
N PRO A 63 -12.83 -8.64 -15.82
CA PRO A 63 -14.09 -8.92 -15.13
C PRO A 63 -14.07 -10.19 -14.29
N ALA A 64 -13.21 -11.17 -14.62
CA ALA A 64 -13.09 -12.41 -13.85
C ALA A 64 -12.75 -12.15 -12.37
N TRP A 65 -11.94 -11.12 -12.08
CA TRP A 65 -11.57 -10.76 -10.71
C TRP A 65 -12.74 -10.30 -9.84
N THR A 66 -13.84 -9.83 -10.44
CA THR A 66 -15.04 -9.42 -9.67
C THR A 66 -15.64 -10.58 -8.88
N ARG A 67 -15.43 -11.83 -9.34
CA ARG A 67 -15.91 -13.05 -8.67
C ARG A 67 -14.89 -13.62 -7.67
N SER A 68 -13.62 -13.29 -7.81
CA SER A 68 -12.52 -13.86 -7.01
C SER A 68 -12.01 -12.94 -5.90
N LEU A 69 -12.30 -11.64 -5.99
CA LEU A 69 -11.86 -10.64 -5.02
C LEU A 69 -13.03 -10.09 -4.21
N SER A 70 -12.81 -9.82 -2.92
CA SER A 70 -13.78 -9.07 -2.12
C SER A 70 -13.95 -7.63 -2.63
N ALA A 71 -15.04 -6.95 -2.26
CA ALA A 71 -15.25 -5.55 -2.64
C ALA A 71 -14.08 -4.64 -2.22
N LEU A 72 -13.52 -4.89 -1.03
CA LEU A 72 -12.32 -4.20 -0.55
C LEU A 72 -11.12 -4.51 -1.46
N GLU A 73 -10.85 -5.78 -1.77
CA GLU A 73 -9.74 -6.14 -2.66
C GLU A 73 -9.87 -5.57 -4.07
N GLN A 74 -11.08 -5.55 -4.63
CA GLN A 74 -11.35 -4.88 -5.90
C GLN A 74 -11.00 -3.40 -5.83
N ARG A 75 -11.36 -2.72 -4.74
CA ARG A 75 -11.01 -1.31 -4.51
C ARG A 75 -9.50 -1.10 -4.38
N LEU A 76 -8.84 -1.95 -3.61
CA LEU A 76 -7.38 -1.96 -3.43
C LEU A 76 -6.64 -2.17 -4.76
N VAL A 77 -7.10 -3.10 -5.60
CA VAL A 77 -6.54 -3.37 -6.93
C VAL A 77 -6.68 -2.16 -7.84
N ARG A 78 -7.85 -1.51 -7.88
CA ARG A 78 -8.08 -0.33 -8.73
C ARG A 78 -7.23 0.87 -8.31
N LEU A 79 -7.09 1.08 -7.00
CA LEU A 79 -6.23 2.11 -6.42
C LEU A 79 -4.75 1.83 -6.69
N GLY A 80 -4.31 0.61 -6.35
CA GLY A 80 -2.95 0.15 -6.49
C GLY A 80 -2.48 0.04 -7.93
N GLY A 81 -3.33 -0.42 -8.85
CA GLY A 81 -2.96 -0.60 -10.24
C GLY A 81 -2.58 0.71 -10.93
N ARG A 82 -3.25 1.82 -10.58
CA ARG A 82 -2.87 3.16 -11.06
C ARG A 82 -1.51 3.59 -10.54
N ALA A 83 -1.29 3.50 -9.23
CA ALA A 83 -0.04 3.90 -8.60
C ALA A 83 1.14 3.00 -9.04
N LEU A 84 0.92 1.70 -9.22
CA LEU A 84 1.93 0.76 -9.68
C LEU A 84 2.32 1.01 -11.14
N ALA A 85 1.33 1.27 -12.01
CA ALA A 85 1.59 1.62 -13.41
C ALA A 85 2.42 2.90 -13.53
N GLU A 86 2.10 3.92 -12.73
CA GLU A 86 2.89 5.16 -12.66
C GLU A 86 4.33 4.87 -12.21
N ALA A 87 4.51 4.14 -11.11
CA ALA A 87 5.83 3.84 -10.56
C ALA A 87 6.73 3.12 -11.57
N LEU A 88 6.17 2.20 -12.35
CA LEU A 88 6.91 1.39 -13.31
C LEU A 88 7.05 2.03 -14.70
N ALA A 89 6.34 3.12 -14.99
CA ALA A 89 6.37 3.77 -16.30
C ALA A 89 7.78 4.13 -16.80
N PRO A 90 8.75 4.53 -15.96
CA PRO A 90 10.11 4.84 -16.40
C PRO A 90 10.99 3.60 -16.65
N LEU A 91 10.56 2.41 -16.24
CA LEU A 91 11.35 1.21 -16.41
C LEU A 91 11.25 0.66 -17.85
N PRO A 92 12.32 0.05 -18.37
CA PRO A 92 12.26 -0.55 -19.69
C PRO A 92 11.35 -1.81 -19.67
N PRO A 93 10.68 -2.16 -20.78
CA PRO A 93 9.68 -3.23 -20.81
C PRO A 93 10.20 -4.63 -20.38
N GLN A 94 11.50 -4.88 -20.55
CA GLN A 94 12.14 -6.12 -20.15
C GLN A 94 12.45 -6.22 -18.65
N ALA A 95 12.35 -5.12 -17.89
CA ALA A 95 12.57 -5.15 -16.46
C ALA A 95 11.41 -5.86 -15.77
N LEU A 96 11.75 -6.88 -14.98
CA LEU A 96 10.79 -7.66 -14.19
C LEU A 96 11.10 -7.52 -12.71
N PRO A 97 10.98 -6.32 -12.12
CA PRO A 97 11.37 -6.13 -10.74
C PRO A 97 10.45 -6.96 -9.82
N PRO A 98 11.00 -7.59 -8.77
CA PRO A 98 10.19 -8.22 -7.74
C PRO A 98 9.38 -7.15 -6.99
N LEU A 99 8.15 -7.50 -6.59
CA LEU A 99 7.26 -6.65 -5.82
C LEU A 99 7.10 -7.20 -4.40
N THR A 100 7.36 -6.37 -3.40
CA THR A 100 6.87 -6.60 -2.05
C THR A 100 5.83 -5.56 -1.69
N LEU A 101 4.63 -6.01 -1.32
CA LEU A 101 3.47 -5.16 -1.08
C LEU A 101 3.03 -5.22 0.38
N ALA A 102 3.01 -4.09 1.06
CA ALA A 102 2.29 -3.92 2.32
C ALA A 102 0.79 -3.74 2.05
N GLY A 103 -0.03 -4.44 2.82
CA GLY A 103 -1.48 -4.36 2.70
C GLY A 103 -2.19 -4.57 4.04
N PRO A 104 -3.51 -4.36 4.07
CA PRO A 104 -4.30 -4.60 5.28
C PRO A 104 -4.16 -6.05 5.76
N PRO A 105 -4.31 -6.30 7.07
CA PRO A 105 -4.27 -7.65 7.62
C PRO A 105 -5.20 -8.61 6.88
N ALA A 106 -4.78 -9.86 6.70
CA ALA A 106 -5.56 -10.86 5.95
C ALA A 106 -6.97 -11.02 6.53
N ALA A 107 -7.10 -10.98 7.87
CA ALA A 107 -8.38 -11.05 8.57
C ALA A 107 -9.30 -9.84 8.29
N GLU A 108 -8.74 -8.68 7.95
CA GLU A 108 -9.50 -7.45 7.67
C GLU A 108 -9.93 -7.34 6.20
N ARG A 109 -9.47 -8.22 5.31
CA ARG A 109 -9.85 -8.19 3.88
C ARG A 109 -11.20 -8.86 3.57
N GLY A 110 -11.89 -9.44 4.56
CA GLY A 110 -13.20 -10.12 4.42
C GLY A 110 -13.16 -11.67 4.44
N VAL A 111 -14.32 -12.29 4.70
CA VAL A 111 -14.69 -13.71 5.09
C VAL A 111 -14.00 -14.85 4.28
N PRO A 112 -13.76 -16.05 4.87
CA PRO A 112 -12.88 -17.07 4.32
C PRO A 112 -13.56 -17.89 3.22
N VAL A 113 -12.83 -18.13 2.12
CA VAL A 113 -13.22 -19.19 1.18
C VAL A 113 -12.67 -20.49 1.75
N SER A 114 -13.57 -21.42 2.02
CA SER A 114 -13.26 -22.82 2.27
C SER A 114 -12.37 -23.37 1.15
N GLY A 115 -11.08 -23.59 1.45
CA GLY A 115 -10.12 -24.12 0.49
C GLY A 115 -8.72 -23.57 0.75
N ALA A 116 -7.71 -24.30 0.30
CA ALA A 116 -6.31 -23.86 0.32
C ALA A 116 -6.04 -22.80 -0.78
N ASP A 117 -6.88 -21.76 -0.86
CA ASP A 117 -6.84 -20.76 -1.93
C ASP A 117 -5.76 -19.71 -1.64
N ASP A 118 -4.81 -19.57 -2.58
CA ASP A 118 -3.77 -18.54 -2.57
C ASP A 118 -4.35 -17.15 -2.91
N ARG A 119 -5.11 -16.62 -1.96
CA ARG A 119 -5.77 -15.32 -2.07
C ARG A 119 -4.77 -14.17 -2.23
N ASP A 120 -3.61 -14.27 -1.59
CA ASP A 120 -2.56 -13.26 -1.70
C ASP A 120 -1.95 -13.26 -3.11
N GLY A 121 -1.72 -14.44 -3.67
CA GLY A 121 -1.36 -14.61 -5.07
C GLY A 121 -2.41 -14.04 -6.02
N ALA A 122 -3.70 -14.28 -5.76
CA ALA A 122 -4.79 -13.73 -6.57
C ALA A 122 -4.85 -12.19 -6.53
N LEU A 123 -4.69 -11.58 -5.34
CA LEU A 123 -4.62 -10.13 -5.18
C LEU A 123 -3.42 -9.54 -5.94
N LEU A 124 -2.24 -10.14 -5.80
CA LEU A 124 -1.02 -9.70 -6.48
C LEU A 124 -1.09 -9.89 -8.00
N ALA A 125 -1.75 -10.95 -8.47
CA ALA A 125 -2.02 -11.18 -9.90
C ALA A 125 -2.98 -10.14 -10.46
N ALA A 126 -4.09 -9.88 -9.77
CA ALA A 126 -5.05 -8.87 -10.16
C ALA A 126 -4.44 -7.46 -10.17
N LEU A 127 -3.59 -7.13 -9.20
CA LEU A 127 -2.87 -5.86 -9.14
C LEU A 127 -1.95 -5.66 -10.36
N ALA A 128 -1.13 -6.68 -10.70
CA ALA A 128 -0.25 -6.62 -11.86
C ALA A 128 -1.04 -6.49 -13.17
N ALA A 129 -2.13 -7.25 -13.32
CA ALA A 129 -3.03 -7.16 -14.47
C ALA A 129 -3.71 -5.78 -14.57
N GLN A 130 -4.18 -5.24 -13.45
CA GLN A 130 -4.79 -3.91 -13.39
C GLN A 130 -3.82 -2.80 -13.78
N ALA A 131 -2.55 -2.90 -13.36
CA ALA A 131 -1.50 -1.99 -13.78
C ALA A 131 -1.12 -2.21 -15.25
N GLY A 132 -1.22 -3.44 -15.76
CA GLY A 132 -0.77 -3.84 -17.11
C GLY A 132 0.74 -3.89 -17.19
N VAL A 133 1.36 -4.39 -16.13
CA VAL A 133 2.81 -4.46 -15.96
C VAL A 133 3.23 -5.90 -15.73
N SER A 134 4.45 -6.21 -16.14
CA SER A 134 5.09 -7.49 -15.82
C SER A 134 5.98 -7.32 -14.59
N LEU A 135 5.92 -8.27 -13.68
CA LEU A 135 6.68 -8.29 -12.43
C LEU A 135 7.40 -9.62 -12.30
N GLY A 136 8.50 -9.61 -11.55
CA GLY A 136 9.18 -10.82 -11.11
C GLY A 136 8.42 -11.51 -9.97
N ALA A 137 9.16 -11.99 -8.97
CA ALA A 137 8.56 -12.54 -7.74
C ALA A 137 7.67 -11.49 -7.04
N ARG A 138 6.56 -11.93 -6.44
CA ARG A 138 5.60 -11.05 -5.76
C ARG A 138 5.29 -11.61 -4.38
N GLU A 139 5.30 -10.75 -3.36
CA GLU A 139 4.99 -11.11 -1.98
C GLU A 139 4.09 -10.06 -1.34
N LEU A 140 3.14 -10.51 -0.51
CA LEU A 140 2.31 -9.64 0.33
C LEU A 140 2.80 -9.68 1.78
N CYS A 141 2.87 -8.51 2.41
CA CYS A 141 3.11 -8.31 3.84
C CYS A 141 1.81 -7.84 4.50
N PRO A 142 0.91 -8.75 4.95
CA PRO A 142 -0.42 -8.42 5.44
C PRO A 142 -0.42 -8.00 6.92
N GLY A 143 0.31 -6.93 7.27
CA GLY A 143 0.43 -6.41 8.64
C GLY A 143 -0.12 -5.00 8.83
N GLY A 144 -0.90 -4.47 7.87
CA GLY A 144 -1.41 -3.10 7.89
C GLY A 144 -0.30 -2.06 7.70
N GLY A 145 -0.53 -0.82 8.14
CA GLY A 145 0.42 0.29 7.92
C GLY A 145 1.84 0.06 8.45
N ALA A 146 2.02 -0.78 9.48
CA ALA A 146 3.34 -1.14 10.01
C ALA A 146 4.14 -2.07 9.09
N SER A 147 3.48 -2.81 8.20
CA SER A 147 4.16 -3.76 7.31
C SER A 147 4.91 -3.10 6.15
N TRP A 148 4.76 -1.78 5.97
CA TRP A 148 5.55 -1.00 5.01
C TRP A 148 7.06 -1.18 5.20
N PHE A 149 7.56 -1.09 6.43
CA PHE A 149 8.99 -1.27 6.70
C PHE A 149 9.46 -2.70 6.44
N ALA A 150 8.60 -3.68 6.73
CA ALA A 150 8.87 -5.07 6.41
C ALA A 150 8.88 -5.33 4.90
N ALA A 151 8.04 -4.63 4.14
CA ALA A 151 8.02 -4.69 2.68
C ALA A 151 9.29 -4.04 2.09
N LEU A 152 9.72 -2.91 2.64
CA LEU A 152 10.93 -2.21 2.22
C LEU A 152 12.20 -3.03 2.52
N GLU A 153 12.24 -3.72 3.66
CA GLU A 153 13.37 -4.58 4.05
C GLU A 153 13.49 -5.81 3.13
N ARG A 154 12.36 -6.41 2.74
CA ARG A 154 12.33 -7.50 1.75
C ARG A 154 12.72 -7.04 0.35
N ALA A 155 12.24 -5.86 -0.07
CA ALA A 155 12.66 -5.25 -1.34
C ALA A 155 14.17 -4.95 -1.34
N ARG A 156 14.73 -4.50 -0.20
CA ARG A 156 16.17 -4.34 -0.04
C ARG A 156 16.94 -5.65 -0.21
N ALA A 157 16.42 -6.73 0.38
CA ALA A 157 17.04 -8.05 0.23
C ALA A 157 17.05 -8.52 -1.23
N SER A 158 15.99 -8.26 -2.00
CA SER A 158 15.89 -8.67 -3.40
C SER A 158 16.78 -7.86 -4.36
N LEU A 159 17.15 -6.62 -4.01
CA LEU A 159 18.12 -5.83 -4.78
C LEU A 159 19.50 -6.48 -4.88
N HIS A 160 19.83 -7.36 -3.93
CA HIS A 160 21.13 -8.03 -3.85
C HIS A 160 21.07 -9.51 -4.23
N ASP A 161 19.94 -9.98 -4.77
CA ASP A 161 19.87 -11.32 -5.37
C ASP A 161 20.80 -11.37 -6.59
N PRO A 162 21.79 -12.27 -6.64
CA PRO A 162 22.69 -12.41 -7.79
C PRO A 162 21.98 -12.75 -9.11
N ARG A 163 20.74 -13.25 -9.05
CA ARG A 163 19.90 -13.57 -10.22
C ARG A 163 19.03 -12.39 -10.65
N GLY A 164 18.96 -11.34 -9.82
CA GLY A 164 18.13 -10.16 -10.04
C GLY A 164 18.83 -9.09 -10.87
N ASP A 165 18.04 -8.12 -11.30
CA ASP A 165 18.47 -7.00 -12.13
C ASP A 165 18.93 -5.77 -11.34
N GLY A 166 19.08 -5.92 -10.02
CA GLY A 166 19.36 -4.81 -9.10
C GLY A 166 18.22 -3.79 -8.99
N LEU A 167 16.99 -4.22 -9.33
CA LEU A 167 15.74 -3.47 -9.19
C LEU A 167 14.80 -4.19 -8.23
N ALA A 168 13.98 -3.43 -7.50
CA ALA A 168 12.91 -3.96 -6.66
C ALA A 168 11.78 -2.94 -6.53
N VAL A 169 10.57 -3.39 -6.21
CA VAL A 169 9.42 -2.54 -5.92
C VAL A 169 8.96 -2.77 -4.49
N ALA A 170 8.88 -1.70 -3.71
CA ALA A 170 8.20 -1.70 -2.42
C ALA A 170 6.90 -0.92 -2.55
N GLY A 171 5.77 -1.56 -2.27
CA GLY A 171 4.43 -0.99 -2.38
C GLY A 171 3.68 -1.01 -1.05
N GLY A 172 2.71 -0.13 -0.91
CA GLY A 172 1.80 -0.09 0.22
C GLY A 172 0.42 0.37 -0.26
N LEU A 173 -0.62 -0.35 0.13
CA LEU A 173 -1.99 0.06 -0.17
C LEU A 173 -2.93 -0.25 0.99
N ASP A 174 -3.90 0.62 1.20
CA ASP A 174 -4.95 0.43 2.20
C ASP A 174 -6.22 1.19 1.81
N SER A 175 -7.36 0.74 2.32
CA SER A 175 -8.65 1.39 2.15
C SER A 175 -9.59 1.06 3.30
N PHE A 176 -10.01 2.10 4.02
CA PHE A 176 -11.06 2.01 5.02
C PHE A 176 -12.48 2.19 4.45
N VAL A 177 -12.65 2.27 3.12
CA VAL A 177 -13.98 2.22 2.50
C VAL A 177 -14.48 0.76 2.48
N ASP A 178 -14.74 0.25 3.68
CA ASP A 178 -15.27 -1.08 3.96
C ASP A 178 -16.09 -1.02 5.26
N PRO A 179 -17.38 -1.43 5.24
CA PRO A 179 -18.24 -1.32 6.42
C PRO A 179 -17.73 -2.09 7.63
N ALA A 180 -17.15 -3.29 7.44
CA ALA A 180 -16.68 -4.11 8.54
C ALA A 180 -15.46 -3.47 9.22
N ARG A 181 -14.54 -2.88 8.45
CA ARG A 181 -13.36 -2.19 8.98
C ARG A 181 -13.73 -0.89 9.71
N LEU A 182 -14.68 -0.11 9.19
CA LEU A 182 -15.16 1.09 9.87
C LEU A 182 -15.91 0.75 11.16
N ALA A 183 -16.77 -0.27 11.15
CA ALA A 183 -17.44 -0.75 12.34
C ALA A 183 -16.45 -1.26 13.40
N ALA A 184 -15.37 -1.94 12.99
CA ALA A 184 -14.32 -2.38 13.91
C ALA A 184 -13.56 -1.20 14.55
N LEU A 185 -13.31 -0.11 13.81
CA LEU A 185 -12.73 1.10 14.37
C LEU A 185 -13.69 1.80 15.34
N GLU A 186 -14.98 1.84 15.01
CA GLU A 186 -16.02 2.44 15.86
C GLU A 186 -16.19 1.67 17.17
N ALA A 187 -16.30 0.33 17.10
CA ALA A 187 -16.39 -0.53 18.27
C ALA A 187 -15.16 -0.44 19.20
N ALA A 188 -14.01 -0.08 18.65
CA ALA A 188 -12.78 0.15 19.40
C ALA A 188 -12.63 1.59 19.91
N GLU A 189 -13.63 2.47 19.69
CA GLU A 189 -13.58 3.91 19.99
C GLU A 189 -12.40 4.64 19.31
N ARG A 190 -11.93 4.09 18.18
CA ARG A 190 -10.80 4.61 17.40
C ARG A 190 -11.23 5.39 16.17
N LEU A 191 -12.52 5.48 15.87
CA LEU A 191 -13.05 6.21 14.72
C LEU A 191 -13.38 7.66 15.08
N LEU A 192 -12.85 8.61 14.31
CA LEU A 192 -13.21 10.03 14.45
C LEU A 192 -14.68 10.23 14.05
N THR A 193 -15.53 10.35 15.07
CA THR A 193 -16.96 10.67 14.96
C THR A 193 -17.25 11.91 15.83
N THR A 194 -18.52 12.26 16.02
CA THR A 194 -18.92 13.43 16.83
C THR A 194 -18.54 13.33 18.32
N GLY A 195 -18.11 12.16 18.80
CA GLY A 195 -17.70 11.95 20.19
C GLY A 195 -16.18 12.07 20.41
N PRO A 196 -15.37 11.07 20.00
CA PRO A 196 -13.94 11.05 20.28
C PRO A 196 -13.21 12.16 19.50
N GLN A 197 -12.46 13.04 20.19
CA GLN A 197 -11.74 14.15 19.54
C GLN A 197 -10.32 13.75 19.06
N ASP A 198 -9.72 12.73 19.66
CA ASP A 198 -8.38 12.19 19.34
C ASP A 198 -8.43 10.84 18.62
N ALA A 199 -9.42 10.66 17.75
CA ALA A 199 -9.61 9.40 17.04
C ALA A 199 -9.09 9.41 15.59
N HIS A 200 -8.84 8.22 15.06
CA HIS A 200 -8.27 8.02 13.74
C HIS A 200 -9.24 8.52 12.66
N THR A 201 -8.74 9.36 11.75
CA THR A 201 -9.46 9.64 10.50
C THR A 201 -9.09 8.55 9.48
N PRO A 202 -10.04 7.68 9.10
CA PRO A 202 -9.81 6.65 8.09
C PRO A 202 -9.55 7.26 6.71
N GLY A 203 -8.86 6.51 5.86
CA GLY A 203 -8.62 6.90 4.48
C GLY A 203 -8.27 5.73 3.57
N GLU A 204 -7.82 6.06 2.38
CA GLU A 204 -7.25 5.11 1.44
C GLU A 204 -6.10 5.74 0.68
N ALA A 205 -5.13 4.93 0.31
CA ALA A 205 -4.06 5.31 -0.60
C ALA A 205 -3.38 4.05 -1.14
N ALA A 206 -2.74 4.18 -2.29
CA ALA A 206 -1.70 3.27 -2.74
C ALA A 206 -0.46 4.08 -3.11
N ALA A 207 0.71 3.58 -2.72
CA ALA A 207 2.00 4.17 -3.05
C ALA A 207 3.02 3.09 -3.34
N PHE A 208 3.88 3.33 -4.32
CA PHE A 208 4.93 2.41 -4.74
C PHE A 208 6.24 3.17 -4.94
N LEU A 209 7.34 2.56 -4.51
CA LEU A 209 8.70 2.99 -4.78
C LEU A 209 9.38 1.97 -5.67
N VAL A 210 9.99 2.43 -6.75
CA VAL A 210 10.98 1.64 -7.48
C VAL A 210 12.34 1.92 -6.88
N LEU A 211 12.99 0.85 -6.44
CA LEU A 211 14.29 0.86 -5.81
C LEU A 211 15.32 0.28 -6.77
N ALA A 212 16.53 0.83 -6.72
CA ALA A 212 17.64 0.37 -7.54
C ALA A 212 18.97 0.42 -6.78
N THR A 213 19.89 -0.47 -7.15
CA THR A 213 21.31 -0.35 -6.77
C THR A 213 21.99 0.72 -7.63
N ALA A 214 23.12 1.28 -7.17
CA ALA A 214 23.91 2.21 -7.98
C ALA A 214 24.33 1.63 -9.35
N PRO A 215 24.77 0.36 -9.46
CA PRO A 215 25.01 -0.27 -10.75
C PRO A 215 23.75 -0.35 -11.63
N ALA A 216 22.58 -0.71 -11.06
CA ALA A 216 21.34 -0.78 -11.82
C ALA A 216 20.91 0.59 -12.36
N CYS A 217 21.07 1.67 -11.58
CA CYS A 217 20.81 3.03 -12.06
C CYS A 217 21.63 3.36 -13.32
N ARG A 218 22.92 3.01 -13.34
CA ARG A 218 23.78 3.23 -14.51
C ARG A 218 23.37 2.35 -15.69
N ARG A 219 23.09 1.07 -15.44
CA ARG A 219 22.71 0.09 -16.47
C ARG A 219 21.41 0.47 -17.18
N PHE A 220 20.42 0.94 -16.41
CA PHE A 220 19.11 1.31 -16.92
C PHE A 220 18.94 2.81 -17.19
N GLN A 221 20.02 3.60 -17.04
CA GLN A 221 20.01 5.05 -17.21
C GLN A 221 18.94 5.77 -16.36
N LEU A 222 18.72 5.26 -15.14
CA LEU A 222 17.74 5.80 -14.19
C LEU A 222 18.40 6.89 -13.34
N THR A 223 17.70 8.00 -13.16
CA THR A 223 18.13 9.09 -12.28
C THR A 223 17.53 8.91 -10.89
N PRO A 224 18.34 8.77 -9.83
CA PRO A 224 17.83 8.71 -8.47
C PRO A 224 17.10 10.00 -8.08
N LEU A 225 15.87 9.87 -7.57
CA LEU A 225 15.11 10.94 -6.93
C LEU A 225 15.59 11.19 -5.51
N ALA A 226 15.97 10.12 -4.81
CA ALA A 226 16.46 10.14 -3.44
C ALA A 226 17.25 8.87 -3.12
N TRP A 227 17.90 8.85 -1.95
CA TRP A 227 18.63 7.69 -1.44
C TRP A 227 18.15 7.31 -0.04
N ILE A 228 17.86 6.03 0.16
CA ILE A 228 17.62 5.44 1.48
C ILE A 228 18.97 5.02 2.05
N ALA A 229 19.52 5.85 2.94
CA ALA A 229 20.84 5.64 3.54
C ALA A 229 20.84 4.55 4.62
N ALA A 230 19.72 4.37 5.32
CA ALA A 230 19.58 3.36 6.36
C ALA A 230 18.12 2.92 6.50
N LEU A 231 17.92 1.63 6.78
CA LEU A 231 16.66 1.05 7.20
C LEU A 231 16.91 0.20 8.44
N ARG A 232 16.09 0.39 9.47
CA ARG A 232 16.11 -0.39 10.70
C ARG A 232 14.68 -0.78 11.04
N GLN A 233 14.49 -2.08 11.23
CA GLN A 233 13.26 -2.61 11.80
C GLN A 233 13.64 -3.37 13.06
N GLU A 234 13.13 -2.91 14.19
CA GLU A 234 13.30 -3.63 15.44
C GLU A 234 12.26 -4.76 15.47
N LEU A 235 12.73 -6.00 15.40
CA LEU A 235 11.89 -7.18 15.56
C LEU A 235 11.45 -7.24 17.02
N ARG A 236 10.24 -6.74 17.33
CA ARG A 236 9.60 -7.10 18.59
C ARG A 236 9.28 -8.59 18.55
N ALA A 237 9.86 -9.36 19.47
CA ALA A 237 9.48 -10.74 19.68
C ALA A 237 7.95 -10.81 19.92
N PRO A 238 7.23 -11.80 19.35
CA PRO A 238 5.82 -11.99 19.64
C PRO A 238 5.67 -12.32 21.13
N GLY A 239 5.18 -11.38 21.95
CA GLY A 239 4.94 -11.61 23.37
C GLY A 239 5.08 -10.40 24.31
N ASP A 240 5.76 -9.33 23.91
CA ASP A 240 5.98 -8.21 24.82
C ASP A 240 4.85 -7.15 24.76
N ARG A 241 3.73 -7.46 25.43
CA ARG A 241 2.68 -6.48 25.79
C ARG A 241 2.94 -5.82 27.17
N GLY A 242 4.16 -5.89 27.72
CA GLY A 242 4.41 -5.57 29.14
C GLY A 242 5.35 -4.40 29.45
N ALA A 243 6.07 -3.81 28.49
CA ALA A 243 7.22 -2.95 28.83
C ALA A 243 6.96 -1.42 28.90
N LEU A 244 5.72 -0.93 28.80
CA LEU A 244 5.43 0.52 28.96
C LEU A 244 4.96 0.94 30.37
N ALA A 245 4.87 0.01 31.32
CA ALA A 245 4.47 0.32 32.70
C ALA A 245 5.63 0.50 33.69
N ARG A 246 6.91 0.50 33.24
CA ARG A 246 8.08 0.62 34.15
C ARG A 246 9.11 1.67 33.71
N ALA A 247 8.68 2.72 33.03
CA ALA A 247 9.50 3.91 32.79
C ALA A 247 9.09 5.13 33.63
N CYS A 248 8.09 4.98 34.51
CA CYS A 248 7.71 5.97 35.52
C CYS A 248 7.45 5.26 36.86
N ALA A 249 8.52 4.85 37.53
CA ALA A 249 8.54 4.55 38.96
C ALA A 249 9.95 4.85 39.48
#